data_AF-A0AAV5L7T3-F1
#
_entry.id   AF-A0AAV5L7T3-F1
#
_cell.length_a   1.000
_cell.length_b   1.000
_cell.length_c   1.000
_cell.angle_alpha   90.00
_cell.angle_beta   90.00
_cell.angle_gamma   90.00
#
_symmetry.space_group_name_H-M   'P 1'
#
loop_
_entity.id
_entity.type
_entity.pdbx_description
1 polymer ?
#
loop_
_entity_poly.entity_id
_entity_poly.type
_entity_poly.pdbx_seq_one_letter_code
_entity_poly.pdbx_strand_id
1 'polypeptide(L)'
;MSFAEAIDLNVQDPAAHKHIPYVVILVKMAHGWAKAHGGALPSTREEKREFKELLKGRIIAMDEDNYREAIDASFKVFAPQGISKRVWGLDP
;
A
#
# COMPACT_ATOMS: atom_id res chain seq x y z
N MET A 1 3.76 -19.60 3.79
CA MET A 1 2.90 -19.02 2.73
C MET A 1 2.08 -17.91 3.37
N SER A 2 2.30 -16.68 2.92
CA SER A 2 1.67 -15.48 3.48
C SER A 2 0.33 -15.23 2.80
N PHE A 3 -0.71 -14.82 3.55
CA PHE A 3 -2.03 -14.43 3.04
C PHE A 3 -1.95 -13.39 1.90
N ALA A 4 -0.87 -12.60 1.89
CA ALA A 4 -0.52 -11.64 0.84
C ALA A 4 -0.13 -12.26 -0.51
N GLU A 5 0.00 -13.58 -0.65
CA GLU A 5 0.26 -14.22 -1.94
C GLU A 5 -1.05 -14.61 -2.64
N ALA A 6 -2.10 -14.90 -1.88
CA ALA A 6 -3.35 -15.49 -2.40
C ALA A 6 -4.32 -14.49 -3.08
N ILE A 7 -4.21 -13.19 -2.82
CA ILE A 7 -5.22 -12.23 -3.34
C ILE A 7 -4.83 -11.67 -4.71
N ASP A 8 -5.50 -12.07 -5.76
CA ASP A 8 -5.35 -11.40 -7.05
C ASP A 8 -6.07 -10.04 -7.02
N LEU A 9 -5.38 -8.96 -7.38
CA LEU A 9 -6.02 -7.65 -7.56
C LEU A 9 -6.66 -7.51 -8.95
N ASN A 10 -6.34 -8.41 -9.89
CA ASN A 10 -6.87 -8.40 -11.25
C ASN A 10 -8.27 -9.05 -11.35
N VAL A 11 -9.16 -8.67 -10.42
CA VAL A 11 -10.55 -9.14 -10.40
C VAL A 11 -11.32 -8.42 -11.48
N GLN A 12 -11.80 -9.17 -12.49
CA GLN A 12 -12.53 -8.61 -13.64
C GLN A 12 -13.96 -8.18 -13.29
N ASP A 13 -14.53 -8.73 -12.20
CA ASP A 13 -15.86 -8.31 -11.72
C ASP A 13 -15.75 -6.96 -10.99
N PRO A 14 -16.39 -5.89 -11.49
CA PRO A 14 -16.33 -4.56 -10.87
C PRO A 14 -16.92 -4.52 -9.46
N ALA A 15 -17.91 -5.37 -9.15
CA ALA A 15 -18.50 -5.43 -7.82
C ALA A 15 -17.49 -6.01 -6.82
N ALA A 16 -16.88 -7.16 -7.14
CA ALA A 16 -15.83 -7.73 -6.33
C ALA A 16 -14.59 -6.83 -6.22
N HIS A 17 -14.19 -6.14 -7.28
CA HIS A 17 -13.05 -5.23 -7.27
C HIS A 17 -13.22 -4.07 -6.26
N LYS A 18 -14.43 -3.51 -6.15
CA LYS A 18 -14.79 -2.46 -5.17
C LYS A 18 -14.77 -2.93 -3.71
N HIS A 19 -15.00 -4.21 -3.47
CA HIS A 19 -15.04 -4.78 -2.12
C HIS A 19 -13.69 -5.30 -1.62
N ILE A 20 -12.61 -5.20 -2.41
CA ILE A 20 -11.27 -5.53 -1.96
C ILE A 20 -10.87 -4.53 -0.85
N PRO A 21 -10.54 -4.98 0.38
CA PRO A 21 -10.13 -4.08 1.44
C PRO A 21 -8.84 -3.30 1.08
N TYR A 22 -8.77 -2.00 1.38
CA TYR A 22 -7.63 -1.16 1.00
C TYR A 22 -6.28 -1.69 1.51
N VAL A 23 -6.27 -2.36 2.66
CA VAL A 23 -5.05 -2.95 3.25
C VAL A 23 -4.49 -4.04 2.33
N VAL A 24 -5.36 -4.84 1.69
CA VAL A 24 -4.95 -5.86 0.73
C VAL A 24 -4.32 -5.22 -0.50
N ILE A 25 -4.93 -4.15 -1.01
CA ILE A 25 -4.39 -3.36 -2.13
C ILE A 25 -2.98 -2.86 -1.78
N LEU A 26 -2.82 -2.24 -0.61
CA LEU A 26 -1.53 -1.73 -0.15
C LEU A 26 -0.45 -2.82 -0.06
N VAL A 27 -0.77 -3.95 0.56
CA VAL A 27 0.18 -5.07 0.71
C VAL A 27 0.60 -5.62 -0.65
N LYS A 28 -0.34 -5.81 -1.57
CA LYS A 28 -0.07 -6.34 -2.92
C LYS A 28 0.74 -5.37 -3.77
N MET A 29 0.40 -4.08 -3.74
CA MET A 29 1.13 -3.06 -4.48
C MET A 29 2.52 -2.85 -3.89
N ALA A 30 2.68 -2.88 -2.56
CA ALA A 30 3.98 -2.83 -1.90
C ALA A 30 4.86 -4.02 -2.26
N HIS A 31 4.28 -5.23 -2.33
CA HIS A 31 5.00 -6.42 -2.75
C HIS A 31 5.46 -6.33 -4.22
N GLY A 32 4.57 -5.88 -5.11
CA GLY A 32 4.91 -5.64 -6.52
C GLY A 32 6.02 -4.59 -6.68
N TRP A 33 5.93 -3.49 -5.91
CA TRP A 33 6.98 -2.48 -5.84
C TRP A 33 8.31 -3.08 -5.39
N ALA A 34 8.33 -3.78 -4.24
CA ALA A 34 9.54 -4.38 -3.70
C ALA A 34 10.20 -5.35 -4.69
N LYS A 35 9.41 -6.17 -5.40
CA LYS A 35 9.91 -7.07 -6.44
C LYS A 35 10.62 -6.33 -7.58
N ALA A 36 10.12 -5.16 -7.96
CA ALA A 36 10.72 -4.31 -9.00
C ALA A 36 11.91 -3.47 -8.52
N HIS A 37 12.02 -3.22 -7.21
CA HIS A 37 13.00 -2.31 -6.60
C HIS A 37 13.95 -3.02 -5.62
N GLY A 38 14.37 -4.26 -5.93
CA GLY A 38 15.40 -4.96 -5.17
C GLY A 38 15.03 -5.28 -3.72
N GLY A 39 13.74 -5.47 -3.44
CA GLY A 39 13.20 -5.75 -2.11
C GLY A 39 12.92 -4.50 -1.26
N ALA A 40 13.22 -3.30 -1.76
CA ALA A 40 13.01 -2.06 -1.02
C ALA A 40 11.58 -1.51 -1.19
N LEU A 41 11.04 -0.93 -0.11
CA LEU A 41 9.81 -0.14 -0.15
C LEU A 41 10.12 1.31 -0.54
N PRO A 42 9.13 2.11 -1.00
CA PRO A 42 9.35 3.50 -1.35
C PRO A 42 9.99 4.28 -0.21
N SER A 43 11.10 4.95 -0.45
CA SER A 43 11.90 5.59 0.58
C SER A 43 12.06 7.09 0.32
N THR A 44 12.31 7.46 -0.94
CA THR A 44 12.45 8.85 -1.37
C THR A 44 11.09 9.50 -1.62
N ARG A 45 11.06 10.83 -1.72
CA ARG A 45 9.82 11.56 -2.02
C ARG A 45 9.31 11.20 -3.42
N GLU A 46 10.23 11.02 -4.35
CA GLU A 46 9.98 10.68 -5.74
C GLU A 46 9.39 9.26 -5.84
N GLU A 47 9.98 8.27 -5.15
CA GLU A 47 9.45 6.90 -5.06
C GLU A 47 8.07 6.88 -4.40
N LYS A 48 7.85 7.66 -3.33
CA LYS A 48 6.54 7.75 -2.67
C LYS A 48 5.47 8.33 -3.58
N ARG A 49 5.83 9.29 -4.43
CA ARG A 49 4.93 9.84 -5.46
C ARG A 49 4.64 8.77 -6.52
N GLU A 50 5.65 8.09 -7.03
CA GLU A 50 5.49 7.03 -8.03
C GLU A 50 4.61 5.89 -7.52
N PHE A 51 4.78 5.47 -6.27
CA PHE A 51 3.93 4.47 -5.64
C PHE A 51 2.45 4.90 -5.61
N LYS A 52 2.17 6.18 -5.31
CA LYS A 52 0.80 6.72 -5.36
C LYS A 52 0.23 6.73 -6.78
N GLU A 53 1.06 7.04 -7.78
CA GLU A 53 0.63 6.97 -9.20
C GLU A 53 0.33 5.53 -9.62
N LEU A 54 1.10 4.54 -9.15
CA LEU A 54 0.79 3.13 -9.39
C LEU A 54 -0.56 2.71 -8.79
N LEU A 55 -0.90 3.19 -7.60
CA LEU A 55 -2.22 2.95 -7.01
C LEU A 55 -3.33 3.59 -7.84
N LYS A 56 -3.16 4.83 -8.29
CA LYS A 56 -4.13 5.52 -9.16
C LYS A 56 -4.33 4.80 -10.49
N GLY A 57 -3.25 4.28 -11.08
CA GLY A 57 -3.31 3.52 -12.33
C GLY A 57 -4.05 2.19 -12.25
N ARG A 58 -4.48 1.76 -11.04
CA ARG A 58 -5.30 0.57 -10.82
C ARG A 58 -6.79 0.86 -10.63
N ILE A 59 -7.18 2.13 -10.54
CA ILE A 59 -8.58 2.53 -10.42
C ILE A 59 -9.28 2.23 -11.75
N ILE A 60 -10.37 1.48 -11.71
CA ILE A 60 -11.17 1.10 -12.88
C ILE A 60 -12.40 2.00 -13.00
N ALA A 61 -13.01 2.38 -11.87
CA ALA A 61 -14.19 3.21 -11.80
C ALA A 61 -14.03 4.37 -10.80
N MET A 62 -14.78 5.46 -11.00
CA MET A 62 -14.64 6.67 -10.17
C MET A 62 -15.10 6.48 -8.71
N ASP A 63 -15.93 5.48 -8.43
CA ASP A 63 -16.54 5.20 -7.13
C ASP A 63 -15.83 4.08 -6.36
N GLU A 64 -14.52 3.92 -6.56
CA GLU A 64 -13.68 2.94 -5.87
C GLU A 64 -13.03 3.52 -4.60
N ASP A 65 -13.85 3.63 -3.55
CA ASP A 65 -13.43 4.16 -2.24
C ASP A 65 -12.26 3.37 -1.64
N ASN A 66 -12.18 2.07 -1.91
CA ASN A 66 -11.06 1.23 -1.47
C ASN A 66 -9.70 1.70 -2.02
N TYR A 67 -9.63 2.17 -3.26
CA TYR A 67 -8.40 2.73 -3.83
C TYR A 67 -8.13 4.15 -3.34
N ARG A 68 -9.19 4.95 -3.13
CA ARG A 68 -9.05 6.27 -2.49
C ARG A 68 -8.45 6.13 -1.09
N GLU A 69 -8.99 5.22 -0.27
CA GLU A 69 -8.45 4.89 1.05
C GLU A 69 -7.02 4.34 0.97
N ALA A 70 -6.70 3.50 -0.02
CA ALA A 70 -5.35 3.00 -0.21
C ALA A 70 -4.36 4.14 -0.52
N ILE A 71 -4.72 5.09 -1.38
CA ILE A 71 -3.88 6.25 -1.70
C ILE A 71 -3.66 7.14 -0.47
N ASP A 72 -4.72 7.40 0.30
CA ASP A 72 -4.65 8.21 1.52
C ASP A 72 -3.84 7.51 2.62
N ALA A 73 -3.95 6.19 2.71
CA ALA A 73 -3.23 5.36 3.66
C ALA A 73 -1.85 4.87 3.15
N SER A 74 -1.42 5.27 1.95
CA SER A 74 -0.20 4.73 1.32
C SER A 74 1.06 4.98 2.15
N PHE A 75 1.04 6.03 2.99
CA PHE A 75 2.15 6.33 3.90
C PHE A 75 2.46 5.19 4.88
N LYS A 76 1.49 4.35 5.20
CA LYS A 76 1.68 3.18 6.08
C LYS A 76 2.66 2.17 5.49
N VAL A 77 2.82 2.12 4.17
CA VAL A 77 3.77 1.23 3.49
C VAL A 77 5.22 1.62 3.76
N PHE A 78 5.50 2.92 3.89
CA PHE A 78 6.85 3.45 3.99
C PHE A 78 7.09 4.30 5.24
N ALA A 79 6.19 4.19 6.22
CA ALA A 79 6.38 4.75 7.53
C ALA A 79 7.54 4.01 8.22
N PRO A 80 8.47 4.71 8.88
CA PRO A 80 9.49 4.07 9.69
C PRO A 80 8.84 3.16 10.75
N GLN A 81 9.19 1.88 10.74
CA GLN A 81 8.83 0.95 11.79
C GLN A 81 9.71 1.23 13.01
N GLY A 82 9.23 2.04 13.93
CA GLY A 82 9.93 2.38 15.17
C GLY A 82 8.95 2.58 16.32
N ILE A 83 9.26 1.98 17.47
CA ILE A 83 8.60 2.34 18.73
C ILE A 83 8.98 3.79 19.00
N SER A 84 7.98 4.66 19.24
CA SER A 84 8.26 6.02 19.70
C SER A 84 9.11 5.95 20.96
N LYS A 85 10.28 6.59 20.98
CA LYS A 85 11.19 6.63 22.15
C LYS A 85 10.49 7.09 23.44
N ARG A 86 9.32 7.75 23.32
CA ARG A 86 8.44 8.15 24.41
C ARG A 86 7.93 7.00 25.30
N VAL A 87 7.97 5.76 24.82
CA VAL A 87 7.57 4.57 25.61
C VAL A 87 8.66 4.16 26.61
N TRP A 88 9.90 4.63 26.45
CA TRP A 88 11.02 4.21 27.30
C TRP A 88 11.37 5.16 28.44
N GLY A 89 10.64 6.25 28.66
CA GLY A 89 10.78 7.08 29.87
C GLY A 89 12.20 7.63 30.12
N LEU A 90 13.00 7.80 29.07
CA LEU A 90 14.34 8.41 29.15
C LEU A 90 14.31 9.74 28.39
N ASP A 91 13.69 10.75 28.99
CA ASP A 91 14.02 12.14 28.68
C ASP A 91 15.17 12.57 29.62
N PRO A 92 16.19 13.30 29.13
CA PRO A 92 17.33 13.75 29.94
C PRO A 92 16.98 14.83 30.96
#